data_AF-A0A9E4HHG9-F1
#
_entry.id   AF-A0A9E4HHG9-F1
#
_cell.length_a   1.000
_cell.length_b   1.000
_cell.length_c   1.000
_cell.angle_alpha   90.00
_cell.angle_beta   90.00
_cell.angle_gamma   90.00
#
_symmetry.space_group_name_H-M   'P 1'
#
loop_
_entity.id
_entity.type
_entity.pdbx_description
1 polymer ?
#
loop_
_entity_poly.entity_id
_entity_poly.type
_entity_poly.pdbx_seq_one_letter_code
_entity_poly.pdbx_strand_id
1 'polypeptide(L)'
;MNSPATAHNPAAEAAAAVGDGYDVRVLEPSPPAVVDPPFWADDPADPGAPGNNPVVAPHCGGDLSWDELIATRPDLAGFAADRWLGARRRLPDLPTDYPRALFDFHRLAYSVVAEARYQCNGKFGLRYVRGGFGTPFFGNDSQVRVTGDQLVVQEAGQARAAPVTTLREAGEFVGTAPGTSAAEHDSPELGDIDRPLHVRAAVGDFLGAWFGLATAALEELRFSPGVVDPERVQLWPGHFDPAIAAGDAESGRRATFGFSPGDHAHDEPYIYVAAWGDIDRSDPFWNEKDFNGASLPYAALANSDDHCAAAVAFLEGGYTRLNR
;
A
#
# COMPACT_ATOMS: atom_id res chain seq x y z
N MET A 1 -27.21 11.73 -5.35
CA MET A 1 -27.04 10.85 -6.52
C MET A 1 -25.62 10.34 -6.43
N ASN A 2 -25.43 9.05 -6.14
CA ASN A 2 -24.08 8.48 -6.08
C ASN A 2 -23.49 8.50 -7.49
N SER A 3 -22.31 9.09 -7.66
CA SER A 3 -21.57 8.98 -8.92
C SER A 3 -21.38 7.49 -9.25
N PRO A 4 -21.54 7.08 -10.52
CA PRO A 4 -21.28 5.70 -10.91
C PRO A 4 -19.83 5.33 -10.56
N ALA A 5 -19.62 4.11 -10.10
CA ALA A 5 -18.28 3.59 -9.84
C ALA A 5 -17.48 3.55 -11.14
N THR A 6 -16.23 3.97 -11.09
CA THR A 6 -15.34 4.04 -12.26
C THR A 6 -14.42 2.84 -12.30
N ALA A 7 -14.32 2.19 -13.46
CA ALA A 7 -13.28 1.20 -13.70
C ALA A 7 -11.95 1.90 -13.98
N HIS A 8 -10.88 1.44 -13.35
CA HIS A 8 -9.54 2.01 -13.48
C HIS A 8 -8.60 1.06 -14.19
N ASN A 9 -7.74 1.64 -15.03
CA ASN A 9 -6.55 0.97 -15.55
C ASN A 9 -5.37 1.93 -15.33
N PRO A 10 -4.73 1.89 -14.15
CA PRO A 10 -3.70 2.86 -13.77
C PRO A 10 -2.55 2.96 -14.79
N ALA A 11 -2.07 1.84 -15.32
CA ALA A 11 -1.03 1.82 -16.35
C ALA A 11 -1.48 2.51 -17.64
N ALA A 12 -2.68 2.18 -18.17
CA ALA A 12 -3.18 2.79 -19.38
C ALA A 12 -3.53 4.28 -19.20
N GLU A 13 -4.08 4.66 -18.03
CA GLU A 13 -4.35 6.05 -17.67
C GLU A 13 -3.05 6.88 -17.60
N ALA A 14 -1.99 6.31 -17.03
CA ALA A 14 -0.69 6.98 -16.93
C ALA A 14 -0.01 7.11 -18.30
N ALA A 15 -0.02 6.05 -19.11
CA ALA A 15 0.50 6.09 -20.48
C ALA A 15 -0.25 7.15 -21.33
N ALA A 16 -1.57 7.23 -21.21
CA ALA A 16 -2.37 8.23 -21.91
C ALA A 16 -2.08 9.66 -21.43
N ALA A 17 -1.82 9.86 -20.14
CA ALA A 17 -1.49 11.17 -19.58
C ALA A 17 -0.11 11.66 -20.05
N VAL A 18 0.90 10.78 -20.04
CA VAL A 18 2.27 11.12 -20.44
C VAL A 18 2.40 11.28 -21.96
N GLY A 19 1.73 10.40 -22.72
CA GLY A 19 1.82 10.32 -24.17
C GLY A 19 2.91 9.37 -24.66
N ASP A 20 3.12 9.35 -25.98
CA ASP A 20 4.11 8.47 -26.63
C ASP A 20 5.55 8.85 -26.26
N GLY A 21 6.46 7.88 -26.36
CA GLY A 21 7.91 8.09 -26.18
C GLY A 21 8.44 7.81 -24.76
N TYR A 22 7.59 7.34 -23.86
CA TYR A 22 7.95 6.93 -22.50
C TYR A 22 7.31 5.59 -22.17
N ASP A 23 8.03 4.77 -21.41
CA ASP A 23 7.45 3.60 -20.76
C ASP A 23 7.16 3.98 -19.31
N VAL A 24 5.89 3.98 -18.89
CA VAL A 24 5.48 4.55 -17.61
C VAL A 24 5.23 3.47 -16.56
N ARG A 25 5.64 3.72 -15.32
CA ARG A 25 5.36 2.89 -14.14
C ARG A 25 4.47 3.63 -13.15
N VAL A 26 3.67 2.85 -12.44
CA VAL A 26 2.67 3.31 -11.46
C VAL A 26 2.79 2.50 -10.18
N LEU A 27 2.06 2.89 -9.13
CA LEU A 27 2.05 2.18 -7.85
C LEU A 27 0.86 1.23 -7.68
N GLU A 28 -0.16 1.36 -8.54
CA GLU A 28 -1.44 0.65 -8.42
C GLU A 28 -1.52 -0.56 -9.36
N PRO A 29 -2.19 -1.65 -8.96
CA PRO A 29 -2.43 -2.79 -9.84
C PRO A 29 -3.21 -2.39 -11.09
N SER A 30 -2.86 -2.98 -12.23
CA SER A 30 -3.52 -2.73 -13.51
C SER A 30 -4.04 -4.03 -14.15
N PRO A 31 -5.20 -3.99 -14.84
CA PRO A 31 -5.65 -5.14 -15.62
C PRO A 31 -4.74 -5.35 -16.85
N PRO A 32 -4.62 -6.58 -17.37
CA PRO A 32 -5.35 -7.77 -16.96
C PRO A 32 -4.74 -8.45 -15.71
N ALA A 33 -5.53 -9.29 -15.03
CA ALA A 33 -5.04 -10.19 -13.99
C ALA A 33 -3.85 -11.04 -14.45
N VAL A 34 -2.78 -11.05 -13.64
CA VAL A 34 -1.59 -11.88 -13.88
C VAL A 34 -1.80 -13.27 -13.28
N VAL A 35 -1.69 -14.30 -14.12
CA VAL A 35 -1.93 -15.71 -13.73
C VAL A 35 -0.66 -16.50 -13.47
N ASP A 36 0.50 -15.90 -13.70
CA ASP A 36 1.78 -16.58 -13.55
C ASP A 36 2.25 -16.63 -12.09
N PRO A 37 2.82 -17.76 -11.64
CA PRO A 37 3.42 -17.89 -10.32
C PRO A 37 4.71 -17.05 -10.21
N PRO A 38 5.20 -16.78 -9.00
CA PRO A 38 4.67 -17.22 -7.70
C PRO A 38 3.73 -16.20 -7.04
N PHE A 39 3.44 -15.08 -7.71
CA PHE A 39 2.71 -13.96 -7.11
C PHE A 39 1.24 -13.91 -7.52
N TRP A 40 0.89 -14.37 -8.73
CA TRP A 40 -0.48 -14.21 -9.27
C TRP A 40 -0.99 -12.78 -9.11
N ALA A 41 -0.11 -11.83 -9.46
CA ALA A 41 -0.25 -10.38 -9.33
C ALA A 41 0.83 -9.71 -10.18
N ASP A 42 0.52 -8.51 -10.68
CA ASP A 42 1.46 -7.62 -11.35
C ASP A 42 2.49 -7.02 -10.36
N ASP A 43 3.47 -6.34 -10.94
CA ASP A 43 4.48 -5.54 -10.23
C ASP A 43 4.57 -4.18 -10.94
N PRO A 44 3.61 -3.27 -10.68
CA PRO A 44 3.40 -2.08 -11.51
C PRO A 44 4.54 -1.07 -11.44
N ALA A 45 5.37 -1.16 -10.39
CA ALA A 45 6.54 -0.33 -10.18
C ALA A 45 7.80 -0.89 -10.87
N ASP A 46 7.85 -2.19 -11.19
CA ASP A 46 9.04 -2.82 -11.75
C ASP A 46 9.47 -2.11 -13.06
N PRO A 47 10.67 -1.48 -13.10
CA PRO A 47 11.14 -0.80 -14.31
C PRO A 47 11.29 -1.77 -15.48
N GLY A 48 11.48 -3.07 -15.21
CA GLY A 48 11.68 -4.11 -16.22
C GLY A 48 13.05 -4.02 -16.88
N ALA A 49 13.23 -4.76 -17.96
CA ALA A 49 14.46 -4.70 -18.75
C ALA A 49 14.52 -3.40 -19.57
N PRO A 50 15.73 -2.87 -19.85
CA PRO A 50 15.90 -1.68 -20.69
C PRO A 50 15.18 -1.80 -22.04
N GLY A 51 14.31 -0.84 -22.32
CA GLY A 51 13.54 -0.74 -23.56
C GLY A 51 14.14 0.26 -24.55
N ASN A 52 13.36 0.60 -25.58
CA ASN A 52 13.72 1.65 -26.54
C ASN A 52 13.35 3.06 -26.03
N ASN A 53 12.40 3.15 -25.10
CA ASN A 53 11.95 4.39 -24.51
C ASN A 53 12.50 4.52 -23.08
N PRO A 54 12.75 5.75 -22.59
CA PRO A 54 13.06 5.98 -21.19
C PRO A 54 11.89 5.56 -20.29
N VAL A 55 12.22 4.90 -19.18
CA VAL A 55 11.25 4.46 -18.16
C VAL A 55 11.00 5.58 -17.16
N VAL A 56 9.74 6.04 -17.07
CA VAL A 56 9.29 7.00 -16.05
C VAL A 56 8.77 6.25 -14.84
N ALA A 57 9.43 6.38 -13.69
CA ALA A 57 9.09 5.63 -12.48
C ALA A 57 8.82 6.56 -11.28
N PRO A 58 8.00 6.11 -10.31
CA PRO A 58 7.78 6.83 -9.06
C PRO A 58 8.95 6.70 -8.07
N HIS A 59 10.05 6.04 -8.46
CA HIS A 59 11.22 5.77 -7.65
C HIS A 59 12.52 5.86 -8.47
N CYS A 60 13.67 5.82 -7.80
CA CYS A 60 15.00 5.96 -8.41
C CYS A 60 15.41 4.82 -9.37
N GLY A 61 14.71 3.68 -9.38
CA GLY A 61 14.97 2.57 -10.32
C GLY A 61 14.61 2.80 -11.80
N GLY A 62 13.93 3.89 -12.15
CA GLY A 62 13.64 4.26 -13.55
C GLY A 62 14.75 5.12 -14.20
N ASP A 63 14.61 5.41 -15.50
CA ASP A 63 15.51 6.34 -16.20
C ASP A 63 15.18 7.81 -15.86
N LEU A 64 13.91 8.08 -15.52
CA LEU A 64 13.39 9.39 -15.18
C LEU A 64 12.37 9.27 -14.04
N SER A 65 12.43 10.16 -13.06
CA SER A 65 11.38 10.29 -12.05
C SER A 65 10.16 11.05 -12.58
N TRP A 66 8.99 10.81 -12.00
CA TRP A 66 7.81 11.64 -12.28
C TRP A 66 8.04 13.12 -11.96
N ASP A 67 8.82 13.45 -10.92
CA ASP A 67 9.11 14.86 -10.56
C ASP A 67 9.98 15.56 -11.62
N GLU A 68 10.97 14.87 -12.19
CA GLU A 68 11.75 15.40 -13.31
C GLU A 68 10.91 15.57 -14.57
N LEU A 69 10.00 14.63 -14.84
CA LEU A 69 9.05 14.78 -15.95
C LEU A 69 8.15 16.01 -15.73
N ILE A 70 7.57 16.16 -14.54
CA ILE A 70 6.69 17.28 -14.16
C ILE A 70 7.42 18.63 -14.29
N ALA A 71 8.71 18.70 -13.99
CA ALA A 71 9.49 19.93 -14.16
C ALA A 71 9.48 20.44 -15.61
N THR A 72 9.37 19.53 -16.60
CA THR A 72 9.24 19.86 -18.03
C THR A 72 7.79 19.85 -18.52
N ARG A 73 6.89 19.16 -17.81
CA ARG A 73 5.46 18.99 -18.11
C ARG A 73 4.59 19.27 -16.87
N PRO A 74 4.46 20.55 -16.45
CA PRO A 74 3.74 20.89 -15.21
C PRO A 74 2.26 20.51 -15.22
N ASP A 75 1.67 20.28 -16.39
CA ASP A 75 0.30 19.79 -16.56
C ASP A 75 0.06 18.42 -15.90
N LEU A 76 1.11 17.62 -15.71
CA LEU A 76 1.03 16.29 -15.10
C LEU A 76 0.98 16.31 -13.57
N ALA A 77 1.27 17.45 -12.93
CA ALA A 77 1.43 17.53 -11.48
C ALA A 77 0.19 17.05 -10.71
N GLY A 78 -1.02 17.44 -11.14
CA GLY A 78 -2.25 17.01 -10.50
C GLY A 78 -2.52 15.50 -10.67
N PHE A 79 -2.24 14.95 -11.86
CA PHE A 79 -2.40 13.52 -12.13
C PHE A 79 -1.46 12.68 -11.26
N ALA A 80 -0.19 13.10 -11.17
CA ALA A 80 0.84 12.41 -10.41
C ALA A 80 0.60 12.50 -8.89
N ALA A 81 0.25 13.69 -8.37
CA ALA A 81 -0.02 13.92 -6.96
C ALA A 81 -1.19 13.06 -6.45
N ASP A 82 -2.26 12.96 -7.26
CA ASP A 82 -3.44 12.15 -6.94
C ASP A 82 -3.17 10.65 -6.85
N ARG A 83 -2.04 10.18 -7.39
CA ARG A 83 -1.63 8.77 -7.48
C ARG A 83 -0.31 8.48 -6.75
N TRP A 84 0.21 9.46 -6.01
CA TRP A 84 1.50 9.36 -5.28
C TRP A 84 2.73 9.09 -6.17
N LEU A 85 2.63 9.38 -7.47
CA LEU A 85 3.69 9.12 -8.44
C LEU A 85 4.81 10.16 -8.38
N GLY A 86 4.44 11.42 -8.13
CA GLY A 86 5.29 12.61 -8.04
C GLY A 86 4.44 13.80 -7.56
N ALA A 87 5.04 14.98 -7.40
CA ALA A 87 4.40 16.18 -6.83
C ALA A 87 3.61 15.87 -5.55
N ARG A 88 4.19 15.02 -4.69
CA ARG A 88 3.46 14.34 -3.61
C ARG A 88 2.92 15.34 -2.60
N ARG A 89 1.66 15.15 -2.24
CA ARG A 89 0.98 15.96 -1.22
C ARG A 89 1.41 15.55 0.18
N ARG A 90 1.28 16.49 1.13
CA ARG A 90 1.35 16.16 2.56
C ARG A 90 0.17 15.26 2.94
N LEU A 91 0.39 14.41 3.94
CA LEU A 91 -0.69 13.62 4.54
C LEU A 91 -1.74 14.56 5.16
N PRO A 92 -3.03 14.20 5.09
CA PRO A 92 -4.08 14.93 5.81
C PRO A 92 -3.96 14.68 7.31
N ASP A 93 -4.56 15.57 8.12
CA ASP A 93 -4.63 15.41 9.57
C ASP A 93 -5.29 14.08 9.97
N LEU A 94 -4.82 13.49 11.08
CA LEU A 94 -5.39 12.26 11.62
C LEU A 94 -6.86 12.50 12.02
N PRO A 95 -7.83 11.75 11.45
CA PRO A 95 -9.23 11.95 11.76
C PRO A 95 -9.57 11.67 13.23
N THR A 96 -10.64 12.28 13.75
CA THR A 96 -11.21 11.90 15.05
C THR A 96 -11.73 10.46 15.03
N ASP A 97 -11.80 9.80 16.19
CA ASP A 97 -12.27 8.41 16.37
C ASP A 97 -11.55 7.39 15.45
N TYR A 98 -10.29 7.66 15.14
CA TYR A 98 -9.49 6.88 14.19
C TYR A 98 -9.32 5.41 14.59
N PRO A 99 -8.87 5.05 15.82
CA PRO A 99 -8.64 3.65 16.19
C PRO A 99 -9.88 2.76 16.04
N ARG A 100 -11.07 3.29 16.36
CA ARG A 100 -12.33 2.55 16.22
C ARG A 100 -12.67 2.25 14.76
N ALA A 101 -12.48 3.23 13.87
CA ALA A 101 -12.72 3.04 12.44
C ALA A 101 -11.66 2.11 11.83
N LEU A 102 -10.40 2.30 12.21
CA LEU A 102 -9.27 1.46 11.78
C LEU A 102 -9.54 -0.02 12.07
N PHE A 103 -10.01 -0.34 13.27
CA PHE A 103 -10.39 -1.71 13.64
C PHE A 103 -11.39 -2.35 12.67
N ASP A 104 -12.38 -1.59 12.21
CA ASP A 104 -13.40 -2.09 11.27
C ASP A 104 -12.93 -2.13 9.82
N PHE A 105 -12.03 -1.22 9.42
CA PHE A 105 -11.33 -1.35 8.13
C PHE A 105 -10.44 -2.58 8.09
N HIS A 106 -9.71 -2.88 9.17
CA HIS A 106 -8.86 -4.07 9.27
C HIS A 106 -9.71 -5.34 9.18
N ARG A 107 -10.82 -5.43 9.93
CA ARG A 107 -11.76 -6.55 9.80
C ARG A 107 -12.24 -6.74 8.36
N LEU A 108 -12.63 -5.67 7.68
CA LEU A 108 -13.06 -5.72 6.27
C LEU A 108 -11.93 -6.18 5.33
N ALA A 109 -10.70 -5.72 5.57
CA ALA A 109 -9.56 -5.99 4.71
C ALA A 109 -9.23 -7.48 4.64
N TYR A 110 -9.05 -8.16 5.78
CA TYR A 110 -8.75 -9.59 5.76
C TYR A 110 -9.99 -10.44 5.45
N SER A 111 -11.14 -10.12 6.06
CA SER A 111 -12.27 -11.05 6.03
C SER A 111 -13.10 -11.02 4.77
N VAL A 112 -13.02 -9.95 3.97
CA VAL A 112 -13.80 -9.82 2.73
C VAL A 112 -12.90 -9.55 1.53
N VAL A 113 -12.07 -8.51 1.59
CA VAL A 113 -11.27 -8.07 0.42
C VAL A 113 -10.19 -9.10 0.08
N ALA A 114 -9.37 -9.48 1.06
CA ALA A 114 -8.34 -10.49 0.90
C ALA A 114 -8.93 -11.90 0.72
N GLU A 115 -10.00 -12.20 1.46
CA GLU A 115 -10.73 -13.47 1.37
C GLU A 115 -11.21 -13.75 -0.07
N ALA A 116 -11.73 -12.73 -0.78
CA ALA A 116 -12.16 -12.88 -2.18
C ALA A 116 -11.03 -13.35 -3.09
N ARG A 117 -9.83 -12.79 -2.91
CA ARG A 117 -8.63 -13.22 -3.65
C ARG A 117 -8.20 -14.63 -3.23
N TYR A 118 -8.22 -14.90 -1.92
CA TYR A 118 -7.81 -16.19 -1.37
C TYR A 118 -8.66 -17.33 -1.90
N GLN A 119 -9.99 -17.16 -1.92
CA GLN A 119 -10.91 -18.18 -2.45
C GLN A 119 -10.72 -18.43 -3.95
N CYS A 120 -10.19 -17.45 -4.69
CA CYS A 120 -9.89 -17.61 -6.12
C CYS A 120 -8.57 -18.33 -6.39
N ASN A 121 -7.47 -17.97 -5.71
CA ASN A 121 -6.13 -18.45 -6.06
C ASN A 121 -5.19 -18.74 -4.88
N GLY A 122 -5.71 -18.74 -3.65
CA GLY A 122 -4.95 -19.01 -2.43
C GLY A 122 -4.01 -17.89 -1.99
N LYS A 123 -4.00 -16.74 -2.67
CA LYS A 123 -3.24 -15.55 -2.25
C LYS A 123 -4.15 -14.52 -1.62
N PHE A 124 -3.64 -13.83 -0.61
CA PHE A 124 -4.41 -12.87 0.18
C PHE A 124 -3.79 -11.47 0.25
N GLY A 125 -2.55 -11.31 -0.21
CA GLY A 125 -1.88 -10.00 -0.22
C GLY A 125 -2.68 -8.93 -0.95
N LEU A 126 -2.70 -7.74 -0.37
CA LEU A 126 -3.38 -6.55 -0.88
C LEU A 126 -2.34 -5.53 -1.40
N ARG A 127 -2.85 -4.44 -1.96
CA ARG A 127 -2.10 -3.35 -2.59
C ARG A 127 -2.75 -2.01 -2.27
N TYR A 128 -1.94 -0.96 -2.34
CA TYR A 128 -2.46 0.39 -2.50
C TYR A 128 -3.26 0.47 -3.80
N VAL A 129 -4.39 1.18 -3.71
CA VAL A 129 -5.18 1.64 -4.85
C VAL A 129 -5.60 3.08 -4.55
N ARG A 130 -5.85 3.89 -5.57
CA ARG A 130 -6.17 5.30 -5.40
C ARG A 130 -7.35 5.49 -4.45
N GLY A 131 -7.06 6.15 -3.31
CA GLY A 131 -8.05 6.45 -2.28
C GLY A 131 -8.33 5.31 -1.29
N GLY A 132 -7.52 4.25 -1.26
CA GLY A 132 -7.65 3.21 -0.24
C GLY A 132 -6.73 2.01 -0.49
N PHE A 133 -7.31 0.81 -0.43
CA PHE A 133 -6.60 -0.46 -0.58
C PHE A 133 -7.46 -1.48 -1.33
N GLY A 134 -6.83 -2.49 -1.91
CA GLY A 134 -7.55 -3.54 -2.62
C GLY A 134 -6.69 -4.71 -3.02
N THR A 135 -7.29 -5.68 -3.68
CA THR A 135 -6.57 -6.79 -4.29
C THR A 135 -5.77 -6.31 -5.50
N PRO A 136 -4.69 -7.00 -5.91
CA PRO A 136 -4.31 -7.07 -7.32
C PRO A 136 -5.50 -7.52 -8.18
N PHE A 137 -5.43 -7.37 -9.51
CA PHE A 137 -6.38 -8.05 -10.39
C PHE A 137 -6.17 -9.57 -10.31
N PHE A 138 -7.25 -10.33 -10.19
CA PHE A 138 -7.23 -11.79 -10.05
C PHE A 138 -8.38 -12.46 -10.83
N GLY A 139 -8.30 -13.78 -11.00
CA GLY A 139 -9.36 -14.56 -11.64
C GLY A 139 -9.74 -14.05 -13.03
N ASN A 140 -11.02 -13.76 -13.24
CA ASN A 140 -11.56 -13.24 -14.50
C ASN A 140 -11.36 -11.72 -14.66
N ASP A 141 -10.14 -11.25 -14.41
CA ASP A 141 -9.79 -9.83 -14.43
C ASP A 141 -10.65 -9.00 -13.44
N SER A 142 -10.77 -9.54 -12.23
CA SER A 142 -11.56 -8.98 -11.13
C SER A 142 -10.67 -8.26 -10.12
N GLN A 143 -11.16 -7.15 -9.57
CA GLN A 143 -10.54 -6.48 -8.44
C GLN A 143 -11.59 -6.11 -7.41
N VAL A 144 -11.30 -6.38 -6.14
CA VAL A 144 -12.07 -5.91 -4.98
C VAL A 144 -11.26 -4.86 -4.27
N ARG A 145 -11.83 -3.68 -4.04
CA ARG A 145 -11.13 -2.59 -3.36
C ARG A 145 -12.05 -1.74 -2.50
N VAL A 146 -11.47 -1.05 -1.54
CA VAL A 146 -12.12 -0.07 -0.69
C VAL A 146 -11.56 1.30 -1.04
N THR A 147 -12.43 2.27 -1.31
CA THR A 147 -12.07 3.67 -1.58
C THR A 147 -12.95 4.58 -0.75
N GLY A 148 -12.36 5.35 0.17
CA GLY A 148 -13.13 6.08 1.18
C GLY A 148 -13.96 5.12 2.04
N ASP A 149 -15.29 5.24 2.00
CA ASP A 149 -16.24 4.36 2.68
C ASP A 149 -17.01 3.41 1.75
N GLN A 150 -16.56 3.30 0.49
CA GLN A 150 -17.20 2.47 -0.52
C GLN A 150 -16.39 1.20 -0.78
N LEU A 151 -17.10 0.08 -0.89
CA LEU A 151 -16.58 -1.18 -1.44
C LEU A 151 -16.85 -1.19 -2.93
N VAL A 152 -15.81 -1.45 -3.72
CA VAL A 152 -15.86 -1.42 -5.18
C VAL A 152 -15.43 -2.77 -5.73
N VAL A 153 -16.22 -3.30 -6.65
CA VAL A 153 -15.87 -4.48 -7.44
C VAL A 153 -15.75 -4.04 -8.89
N GLN A 154 -14.59 -4.32 -9.49
CA GLN A 154 -14.34 -4.08 -10.91
C GLN A 154 -14.11 -5.42 -11.60
N GLU A 155 -14.82 -5.65 -12.70
CA GLU A 155 -14.75 -6.87 -13.50
C GLU A 155 -14.95 -6.51 -14.97
N ALA A 156 -14.12 -7.05 -15.86
CA ALA A 156 -14.24 -6.87 -17.31
C ALA A 156 -14.42 -5.39 -17.75
N GLY A 157 -13.68 -4.47 -17.12
CA GLY A 157 -13.72 -3.03 -17.43
C GLY A 157 -14.97 -2.29 -16.94
N GLN A 158 -15.82 -2.94 -16.14
CA GLN A 158 -16.96 -2.31 -15.48
C GLN A 158 -16.74 -2.27 -13.96
N ALA A 159 -17.25 -1.25 -13.29
CA ALA A 159 -17.18 -1.14 -11.84
C ALA A 159 -18.55 -0.89 -11.24
N ARG A 160 -18.76 -1.43 -10.04
CA ARG A 160 -19.90 -1.16 -9.17
C ARG A 160 -19.41 -0.87 -7.77
N ALA A 161 -20.10 0.03 -7.07
CA ALA A 161 -19.78 0.39 -5.69
C ALA A 161 -21.01 0.31 -4.80
N ALA A 162 -20.77 0.00 -3.52
CA ALA A 162 -21.76 0.07 -2.47
C ALA A 162 -21.11 0.63 -1.17
N PRO A 163 -21.88 1.33 -0.33
CA PRO A 163 -21.41 1.72 1.00
C PRO A 163 -21.05 0.50 1.83
N VAL A 164 -20.02 0.62 2.66
CA VAL A 164 -19.68 -0.41 3.64
C VAL A 164 -20.57 -0.26 4.89
N THR A 165 -21.28 -1.32 5.25
CA THR A 165 -22.27 -1.34 6.34
C THR A 165 -21.97 -2.43 7.36
N THR A 166 -21.98 -3.70 6.95
CA THR A 166 -21.65 -4.89 7.74
C THR A 166 -20.70 -5.79 6.96
N LEU A 167 -20.02 -6.73 7.62
CA LEU A 167 -19.21 -7.71 6.91
C LEU A 167 -20.07 -8.63 6.05
N ARG A 168 -21.27 -9.01 6.53
CA ARG A 168 -22.22 -9.83 5.74
C ARG A 168 -22.59 -9.14 4.42
N GLU A 169 -23.06 -7.90 4.47
CA GLU A 169 -23.48 -7.17 3.27
C GLU A 169 -22.30 -6.91 2.32
N ALA A 170 -21.10 -6.63 2.85
CA ALA A 170 -19.88 -6.52 2.06
C ALA A 170 -19.54 -7.84 1.33
N GLY A 171 -19.63 -8.98 2.03
CA GLY A 171 -19.40 -10.29 1.45
C GLY A 171 -20.42 -10.67 0.38
N GLU A 172 -21.71 -10.40 0.62
CA GLU A 172 -22.78 -10.58 -0.36
C GLU A 172 -22.56 -9.72 -1.61
N PHE A 173 -22.16 -8.46 -1.42
CA PHE A 173 -21.81 -7.57 -2.53
C PHE A 173 -20.63 -8.09 -3.33
N VAL A 174 -19.58 -8.62 -2.68
CA VAL A 174 -18.41 -9.18 -3.38
C VAL A 174 -18.69 -10.54 -4.00
N GLY A 175 -19.67 -11.28 -3.48
CA GLY A 175 -19.91 -12.68 -3.83
C GLY A 175 -18.97 -13.65 -3.09
N THR A 176 -18.44 -13.24 -1.93
CA THR A 176 -17.56 -14.04 -1.07
C THR A 176 -18.03 -13.96 0.38
N ALA A 177 -18.28 -15.09 1.03
CA ALA A 177 -18.64 -15.09 2.44
C ALA A 177 -17.48 -14.57 3.31
N PRO A 178 -17.73 -13.72 4.32
CA PRO A 178 -16.65 -13.27 5.20
C PRO A 178 -15.94 -14.44 5.88
N GLY A 179 -14.61 -14.45 5.84
CA GLY A 179 -13.78 -15.54 6.30
C GLY A 179 -12.58 -15.10 7.12
N THR A 180 -11.77 -16.07 7.55
CA THR A 180 -10.53 -15.84 8.30
C THR A 180 -9.33 -16.50 7.63
N SER A 181 -9.44 -16.89 6.36
CA SER A 181 -8.35 -17.58 5.67
C SER A 181 -7.16 -16.65 5.41
N ALA A 182 -7.43 -15.34 5.34
CA ALA A 182 -6.42 -14.28 5.24
C ALA A 182 -6.05 -13.64 6.59
N ALA A 183 -6.55 -14.16 7.71
CA ALA A 183 -6.22 -13.64 9.05
C ALA A 183 -4.85 -14.12 9.51
N GLU A 184 -4.13 -13.27 10.22
CA GLU A 184 -2.86 -13.57 10.88
C GLU A 184 -3.02 -13.40 12.41
N HIS A 185 -1.92 -13.61 13.14
CA HIS A 185 -1.95 -13.75 14.61
C HIS A 185 -2.41 -12.48 15.36
N ASP A 186 -2.27 -11.32 14.75
CA ASP A 186 -2.61 -10.00 15.26
C ASP A 186 -3.84 -9.40 14.57
N SER A 187 -4.50 -10.16 13.69
CA SER A 187 -5.78 -9.74 13.12
C SER A 187 -6.86 -9.60 14.19
N PRO A 188 -7.71 -8.57 14.12
CA PRO A 188 -8.91 -8.47 14.95
C PRO A 188 -9.78 -9.71 14.82
N GLU A 189 -10.39 -10.15 15.92
CA GLU A 189 -11.38 -11.22 15.88
C GLU A 189 -12.48 -10.93 14.84
N LEU A 190 -12.87 -11.95 14.06
CA LEU A 190 -13.92 -11.80 13.06
C LEU A 190 -15.22 -11.31 13.70
N GLY A 191 -15.54 -11.83 14.89
CA GLY A 191 -16.71 -11.41 15.67
C GLY A 191 -18.04 -11.56 14.94
N ASP A 192 -19.01 -10.75 15.33
CA ASP A 192 -20.33 -10.69 14.68
C ASP A 192 -20.23 -9.99 13.32
N ILE A 193 -20.56 -10.74 12.25
CA ILE A 193 -20.52 -10.27 10.86
C ILE A 193 -21.73 -9.40 10.49
N ASP A 194 -22.78 -9.40 11.31
CA ASP A 194 -23.95 -8.54 11.19
C ASP A 194 -23.81 -7.22 11.98
N ARG A 195 -22.76 -7.10 12.79
CA ARG A 195 -22.46 -5.86 13.53
C ARG A 195 -22.21 -4.72 12.54
N PRO A 196 -22.83 -3.54 12.74
CA PRO A 196 -22.49 -2.34 12.00
C PRO A 196 -20.99 -2.01 12.13
N LEU A 197 -20.38 -1.71 10.97
CA LEU A 197 -19.01 -1.26 10.85
C LEU A 197 -18.93 0.25 10.94
N HIS A 198 -17.92 0.74 11.64
CA HIS A 198 -17.62 2.16 11.79
C HIS A 198 -16.69 2.65 10.67
N VAL A 199 -17.03 2.33 9.42
CA VAL A 199 -16.29 2.77 8.23
C VAL A 199 -16.74 4.18 7.86
N ARG A 200 -15.81 5.13 7.92
CA ARG A 200 -16.06 6.56 7.66
C ARG A 200 -15.17 7.05 6.52
N ALA A 201 -15.74 7.84 5.61
CA ALA A 201 -15.02 8.37 4.45
C ALA A 201 -13.71 9.08 4.84
N ALA A 202 -13.73 9.95 5.85
CA ALA A 202 -12.53 10.66 6.31
C ALA A 202 -11.39 9.73 6.76
N VAL A 203 -11.71 8.59 7.38
CA VAL A 203 -10.70 7.59 7.78
C VAL A 203 -10.24 6.78 6.57
N GLY A 204 -11.16 6.41 5.66
CA GLY A 204 -10.78 5.75 4.41
C GLY A 204 -9.88 6.61 3.52
N ASP A 205 -10.17 7.92 3.42
CA ASP A 205 -9.36 8.88 2.69
C ASP A 205 -7.98 9.04 3.32
N PHE A 206 -7.89 9.08 4.65
CA PHE A 206 -6.62 9.07 5.37
C PHE A 206 -5.84 7.77 5.11
N LEU A 207 -6.47 6.60 5.22
CA LEU A 207 -5.83 5.31 4.95
C LEU A 207 -5.34 5.22 3.50
N GLY A 208 -6.11 5.69 2.53
CA GLY A 208 -5.67 5.77 1.13
C GLY A 208 -4.47 6.70 0.93
N ALA A 209 -4.41 7.82 1.65
CA ALA A 209 -3.25 8.70 1.65
C ALA A 209 -2.02 8.02 2.32
N TRP A 210 -2.23 7.38 3.47
CA TRP A 210 -1.20 6.66 4.22
C TRP A 210 -0.59 5.53 3.39
N PHE A 211 -1.42 4.66 2.80
CA PHE A 211 -0.96 3.54 1.97
C PHE A 211 -0.32 3.98 0.65
N GLY A 212 -0.77 5.11 0.07
CA GLY A 212 -0.13 5.70 -1.09
C GLY A 212 1.28 6.21 -0.80
N LEU A 213 1.45 6.95 0.31
CA LEU A 213 2.76 7.37 0.81
C LEU A 213 3.65 6.16 1.12
N ALA A 214 3.10 5.17 1.84
CA ALA A 214 3.81 3.95 2.21
C ALA A 214 4.35 3.23 0.98
N THR A 215 3.51 3.01 -0.02
CA THR A 215 3.89 2.31 -1.25
C THR A 215 4.97 3.09 -2.00
N ALA A 216 4.84 4.42 -2.13
CA ALA A 216 5.87 5.25 -2.76
C ALA A 216 7.22 5.16 -2.05
N ALA A 217 7.25 5.26 -0.71
CA ALA A 217 8.48 5.23 0.07
C ALA A 217 9.13 3.83 0.12
N LEU A 218 8.31 2.76 0.16
CA LEU A 218 8.80 1.39 0.15
C LEU A 218 9.33 0.98 -1.23
N GLU A 219 8.69 1.42 -2.33
CA GLU A 219 9.23 1.20 -3.68
C GLU A 219 10.54 1.99 -3.88
N GLU A 220 10.65 3.21 -3.33
CA GLU A 220 11.94 3.94 -3.32
C GLU A 220 13.02 3.11 -2.63
N LEU A 221 12.80 2.65 -1.39
CA LEU A 221 13.76 1.79 -0.70
C LEU A 221 14.08 0.52 -1.50
N ARG A 222 13.06 -0.16 -2.04
CA ARG A 222 13.22 -1.41 -2.79
C ARG A 222 14.16 -1.24 -3.99
N PHE A 223 14.12 -0.09 -4.66
CA PHE A 223 14.96 0.17 -5.82
C PHE A 223 16.21 1.02 -5.50
N SER A 224 16.40 1.46 -4.26
CA SER A 224 17.60 2.18 -3.83
C SER A 224 18.87 1.35 -4.08
N PRO A 225 19.93 1.95 -4.66
CA PRO A 225 21.18 1.24 -4.93
C PRO A 225 21.80 0.61 -3.68
N GLY A 226 22.15 -0.68 -3.77
CA GLY A 226 22.77 -1.42 -2.67
C GLY A 226 21.79 -2.06 -1.68
N VAL A 227 20.48 -1.92 -1.90
CA VAL A 227 19.49 -2.73 -1.19
C VAL A 227 19.56 -4.17 -1.68
N VAL A 228 19.75 -5.10 -0.75
CA VAL A 228 19.99 -6.53 -1.01
C VAL A 228 18.68 -7.30 -0.86
N ASP A 229 18.36 -8.11 -1.87
CA ASP A 229 17.21 -9.02 -1.88
C ASP A 229 15.89 -8.42 -1.35
N PRO A 230 15.46 -7.24 -1.87
CA PRO A 230 14.20 -6.65 -1.44
C PRO A 230 12.99 -7.38 -2.02
N GLU A 231 12.01 -7.66 -1.16
CA GLU A 231 10.73 -8.21 -1.57
C GLU A 231 9.82 -7.16 -2.24
N ARG A 232 8.77 -7.62 -2.93
CA ARG A 232 7.75 -6.74 -3.51
C ARG A 232 6.96 -6.06 -2.40
N VAL A 233 6.61 -4.79 -2.60
CA VAL A 233 5.69 -4.09 -1.69
C VAL A 233 4.35 -4.82 -1.67
N GLN A 234 3.87 -5.14 -0.48
CA GLN A 234 2.58 -5.76 -0.26
C GLN A 234 1.90 -5.18 0.97
N LEU A 235 0.59 -4.96 0.88
CA LEU A 235 -0.24 -4.74 2.06
C LEU A 235 -0.64 -6.11 2.62
N TRP A 236 -0.15 -6.45 3.81
CA TRP A 236 -0.48 -7.67 4.52
C TRP A 236 -1.82 -7.49 5.22
N PRO A 237 -2.89 -8.18 4.82
CA PRO A 237 -4.22 -7.93 5.39
C PRO A 237 -4.32 -8.30 6.87
N GLY A 238 -3.45 -9.19 7.36
CA GLY A 238 -3.49 -9.65 8.74
C GLY A 238 -2.86 -8.69 9.75
N HIS A 239 -1.82 -7.98 9.33
CA HIS A 239 -1.19 -6.84 10.01
C HIS A 239 -1.83 -5.48 9.65
N PHE A 240 -2.52 -5.45 8.50
CA PHE A 240 -3.11 -4.29 7.84
C PHE A 240 -2.11 -3.17 7.49
N ASP A 241 -0.88 -3.54 7.14
CA ASP A 241 0.19 -2.61 6.78
C ASP A 241 0.85 -2.93 5.42
N PRO A 242 1.28 -1.92 4.66
CA PRO A 242 2.22 -2.11 3.56
C PRO A 242 3.63 -2.36 4.10
N ALA A 243 4.31 -3.39 3.58
CA ALA A 243 5.67 -3.72 3.99
C ALA A 243 6.49 -4.39 2.86
N ILE A 244 7.82 -4.37 3.05
CA ILE A 244 8.79 -5.23 2.37
C ILE A 244 9.72 -5.87 3.40
N ALA A 245 10.31 -7.01 3.09
CA ALA A 245 11.54 -7.44 3.74
C ALA A 245 12.73 -7.17 2.81
N ALA A 246 13.85 -6.74 3.38
CA ALA A 246 15.08 -6.49 2.64
C ALA A 246 16.31 -6.70 3.53
N GLY A 247 17.44 -7.02 2.91
CA GLY A 247 18.72 -7.29 3.56
C GLY A 247 19.06 -8.78 3.62
N ASP A 248 20.31 -9.05 3.99
CA ASP A 248 20.87 -10.40 4.02
C ASP A 248 20.44 -11.16 5.28
N ALA A 249 19.62 -12.20 5.09
CA ALA A 249 19.14 -13.06 6.16
C ALA A 249 20.27 -13.88 6.80
N GLU A 250 21.28 -14.29 6.03
CA GLU A 250 22.34 -15.19 6.50
C GLU A 250 23.27 -14.48 7.50
N SER A 251 23.50 -13.19 7.31
CA SER A 251 24.28 -12.36 8.23
C SER A 251 23.46 -11.71 9.35
N GLY A 252 22.14 -12.01 9.44
CA GLY A 252 21.25 -11.41 10.44
C GLY A 252 20.94 -9.93 10.19
N ARG A 253 21.20 -9.43 8.97
CA ARG A 253 21.03 -8.02 8.58
C ARG A 253 19.76 -7.76 7.77
N ARG A 254 18.82 -8.71 7.83
CA ARG A 254 17.49 -8.58 7.22
C ARG A 254 16.51 -7.92 8.19
N ALA A 255 15.63 -7.11 7.65
CA ALA A 255 14.56 -6.48 8.40
C ALA A 255 13.29 -6.39 7.55
N THR A 256 12.16 -6.27 8.26
CA THR A 256 10.89 -5.85 7.68
C THR A 256 10.77 -4.33 7.81
N PHE A 257 10.45 -3.67 6.72
CA PHE A 257 10.23 -2.23 6.60
C PHE A 257 8.77 -2.01 6.24
N GLY A 258 8.05 -1.19 7.01
CA GLY A 258 6.62 -1.05 6.76
C GLY A 258 5.97 0.17 7.40
N PHE A 259 4.68 0.31 7.12
CA PHE A 259 3.86 1.45 7.49
C PHE A 259 2.58 0.97 8.17
N SER A 260 2.62 0.83 9.48
CA SER A 260 1.44 0.47 10.24
C SER A 260 0.48 1.66 10.29
N PRO A 261 -0.81 1.46 9.97
CA PRO A 261 -1.83 2.47 10.20
C PRO A 261 -2.12 2.67 11.71
N GLY A 262 -1.48 1.91 12.60
CA GLY A 262 -1.76 1.88 14.03
C GLY A 262 -2.24 0.47 14.43
N ASP A 263 -2.02 0.12 15.68
CA ASP A 263 -2.34 -1.19 16.24
C ASP A 263 -2.69 -1.09 17.73
N HIS A 264 -2.64 -2.22 18.45
CA HIS A 264 -2.97 -2.28 19.87
C HIS A 264 -1.89 -1.65 20.79
N ALA A 265 -0.65 -1.52 20.31
CA ALA A 265 0.44 -0.85 21.02
C ALA A 265 0.54 0.64 20.62
N HIS A 266 0.08 1.00 19.43
CA HIS A 266 0.20 2.32 18.84
C HIS A 266 -1.13 2.84 18.31
N ASP A 267 -1.75 3.78 19.03
CA ASP A 267 -3.02 4.40 18.61
C ASP A 267 -2.90 5.25 17.33
N GLU A 268 -1.70 5.74 17.00
CA GLU A 268 -1.43 6.51 15.78
C GLU A 268 -0.63 5.71 14.74
N PRO A 269 -0.74 6.03 13.44
CA PRO A 269 0.08 5.42 12.39
C PRO A 269 1.58 5.64 12.63
N TYR A 270 2.40 4.71 12.16
CA TYR A 270 3.85 4.82 12.27
C TYR A 270 4.58 4.04 11.17
N ILE A 271 5.78 4.51 10.83
CA ILE A 271 6.72 3.82 9.95
C ILE A 271 7.62 2.97 10.84
N TYR A 272 7.98 1.76 10.42
CA TYR A 272 8.84 0.90 11.22
C TYR A 272 9.97 0.23 10.43
N VAL A 273 11.01 -0.13 11.17
CA VAL A 273 12.07 -1.04 10.76
C VAL A 273 12.18 -2.12 11.84
N ALA A 274 11.75 -3.34 11.54
CA ALA A 274 11.76 -4.47 12.45
C ALA A 274 12.89 -5.45 12.05
N ALA A 275 13.98 -5.41 12.80
CA ALA A 275 15.17 -6.21 12.53
C ALA A 275 14.98 -7.68 12.93
N TRP A 276 15.38 -8.60 12.06
CA TRP A 276 15.28 -10.04 12.32
C TRP A 276 16.46 -10.55 13.17
N GLY A 277 17.58 -9.85 13.15
CA GLY A 277 18.77 -10.12 13.97
C GLY A 277 19.02 -9.07 15.06
N ASP A 278 20.18 -9.14 15.68
CA ASP A 278 20.56 -8.23 16.76
C ASP A 278 20.73 -6.78 16.28
N ILE A 279 20.35 -5.83 17.15
CA ILE A 279 20.55 -4.39 16.93
C ILE A 279 21.32 -3.78 18.09
N ASP A 280 22.11 -2.74 17.81
CA ASP A 280 22.83 -1.99 18.83
C ASP A 280 21.87 -1.05 19.57
N ARG A 281 21.31 -1.51 20.69
CA ARG A 281 20.40 -0.72 21.53
C ARG A 281 21.02 0.53 22.16
N SER A 282 22.32 0.77 21.98
CA SER A 282 22.94 2.05 22.35
C SER A 282 22.75 3.14 21.28
N ASP A 283 22.45 2.77 20.02
CA ASP A 283 22.05 3.74 18.99
C ASP A 283 20.60 4.18 19.23
N PRO A 284 20.35 5.48 19.47
CA PRO A 284 19.00 5.99 19.76
C PRO A 284 18.01 5.82 18.61
N PHE A 285 18.47 5.46 17.39
CA PHE A 285 17.58 5.09 16.30
C PHE A 285 16.70 3.89 16.65
N TRP A 286 17.26 2.88 17.34
CA TRP A 286 16.55 1.65 17.74
C TRP A 286 15.67 1.87 18.97
N ASN A 287 14.71 2.77 18.81
CA ASN A 287 13.89 3.35 19.85
C ASN A 287 12.74 2.44 20.32
N GLU A 288 12.44 1.34 19.61
CA GLU A 288 11.21 0.60 19.86
C GLU A 288 11.30 -0.47 20.95
N LYS A 289 10.25 -0.55 21.77
CA LYS A 289 10.23 -1.45 22.94
C LYS A 289 9.34 -2.67 22.73
N ASP A 290 8.29 -2.54 21.94
CA ASP A 290 7.32 -3.61 21.70
C ASP A 290 7.83 -4.62 20.66
N PHE A 291 8.77 -4.20 19.80
CA PHE A 291 9.48 -5.09 18.88
C PHE A 291 10.97 -4.76 18.75
N ASN A 292 11.71 -5.67 18.12
CA ASN A 292 13.14 -5.51 17.86
C ASN A 292 13.38 -4.55 16.69
N GLY A 293 13.35 -3.25 16.94
CA GLY A 293 13.44 -2.30 15.84
C GLY A 293 13.34 -0.83 16.22
N ALA A 294 12.87 -0.05 15.25
CA ALA A 294 12.65 1.37 15.35
C ALA A 294 11.27 1.74 14.78
N SER A 295 10.67 2.81 15.30
CA SER A 295 9.48 3.44 14.73
C SER A 295 9.63 4.95 14.56
N LEU A 296 8.95 5.50 13.55
CA LEU A 296 8.72 6.92 13.33
C LEU A 296 7.21 7.19 13.36
N PRO A 297 6.69 7.77 14.45
CA PRO A 297 5.24 8.01 14.58
C PRO A 297 4.74 9.10 13.64
N TYR A 298 3.45 9.03 13.30
CA TYR A 298 2.77 9.99 12.45
C TYR A 298 2.95 11.43 12.94
N ALA A 299 2.84 11.69 14.24
CA ALA A 299 3.06 13.03 14.79
C ALA A 299 4.46 13.59 14.48
N ALA A 300 5.50 12.76 14.43
CA ALA A 300 6.85 13.21 14.05
C ALA A 300 6.94 13.47 12.54
N LEU A 301 6.37 12.57 11.73
CA LEU A 301 6.32 12.72 10.27
C LEU A 301 5.53 13.96 9.84
N ALA A 302 4.40 14.24 10.49
CA ALA A 302 3.52 15.37 10.21
C ALA A 302 4.17 16.74 10.47
N ASN A 303 5.29 16.79 11.20
CA ASN A 303 6.06 18.02 11.39
C ASN A 303 7.11 18.26 10.28
N SER A 304 7.26 17.32 9.34
CA SER A 304 8.16 17.48 8.20
C SER A 304 7.48 18.24 7.06
N ASP A 305 8.26 19.04 6.31
CA ASP A 305 7.76 19.75 5.12
C ASP A 305 7.46 18.78 3.97
N ASP A 306 8.30 17.76 3.82
CA ASP A 306 8.15 16.67 2.85
C ASP A 306 8.05 15.33 3.59
N HIS A 307 6.84 14.77 3.62
CA HIS A 307 6.58 13.52 4.32
C HIS A 307 7.20 12.31 3.57
N CYS A 308 7.30 12.35 2.25
CA CYS A 308 7.88 11.23 1.49
C CYS A 308 9.39 11.19 1.69
N ALA A 309 10.07 12.32 1.59
CA ALA A 309 11.50 12.40 1.85
C ALA A 309 11.85 12.00 3.29
N ALA A 310 11.06 12.45 4.28
CA ALA A 310 11.26 12.07 5.68
C ALA A 310 11.05 10.56 5.91
N ALA A 311 10.04 9.97 5.28
CA ALA A 311 9.77 8.54 5.34
C ALA A 311 10.91 7.71 4.73
N VAL A 312 11.35 8.06 3.51
CA VAL A 312 12.48 7.38 2.85
C VAL A 312 13.76 7.49 3.68
N ALA A 313 14.07 8.68 4.21
CA ALA A 313 15.26 8.89 5.04
C ALA A 313 15.25 8.03 6.32
N PHE A 314 14.08 7.81 6.92
CA PHE A 314 13.95 6.91 8.08
C PHE A 314 14.22 5.45 7.69
N LEU A 315 13.62 4.98 6.60
CA LEU A 315 13.77 3.62 6.09
C LEU A 315 15.23 3.31 5.70
N GLU A 316 15.85 4.17 4.89
CA GLU A 316 17.25 4.05 4.48
C GLU A 316 18.21 4.19 5.67
N GLY A 317 17.86 5.03 6.64
CA GLY A 317 18.59 5.19 7.88
C GLY A 317 18.63 3.91 8.72
N GLY A 318 17.52 3.15 8.75
CA GLY A 318 17.44 1.84 9.39
C GLY A 318 18.19 0.77 8.60
N TYR A 319 18.00 0.71 7.28
CA TYR A 319 18.71 -0.21 6.40
C TYR A 319 20.23 -0.04 6.50
N THR A 320 20.71 1.20 6.47
CA THR A 320 22.14 1.51 6.60
C THR A 320 22.71 1.06 7.95
N ARG A 321 21.97 1.26 9.05
CA ARG A 321 22.43 0.88 10.39
C ARG A 321 22.54 -0.63 10.58
N LEU A 322 21.62 -1.39 10.01
CA LEU A 322 21.67 -2.86 10.05
C LEU A 322 22.88 -3.42 9.29
N ASN A 323 23.34 -2.71 8.26
CA ASN A 323 24.40 -3.17 7.38
C ASN A 323 25.81 -2.67 7.75
N ARG A 324 25.95 -1.98 8.89
CA ARG A 324 27.26 -1.51 9.40
C ARG A 324 28.12 -2.63 10.01
#